data_AF-A0AAN7LIJ2-F1
#
_entry.id   AF-A0AAN7LIJ2-F1
#
_cell.length_a   1.000
_cell.length_b   1.000
_cell.length_c   1.000
_cell.angle_alpha   90.00
_cell.angle_beta   90.00
_cell.angle_gamma   90.00
#
_symmetry.space_group_name_H-M   'P 1'
#
loop_
_entity.id
_entity.type
_entity.pdbx_description
1 polymer ?
#
loop_
_entity_poly.entity_id
_entity_poly.type
_entity_poly.pdbx_seq_one_letter_code
_entity_poly.pdbx_strand_id
1 'polypeptide(L)'
;MEEDMQSFALTKTMATEGLRGQLGKLKTMHHSSIKTLNNIILELDGNSQSAFTDINFEVSKNCSSMEDLIPRIASEADKLLNDLQINLRKQEERLNAYAQQQREAHTRALDTARSVSKMTANFFTTLDLHAAKLNQIMDEALSVNDQKLSEFEKKFEEHSAKEERELLEKVAELLANSHRKKKKLVQSAVLGIQESAVIRASKLQQGIADVQASTSTVKAEWIAHMEKTESQYMEDTETVEYGKKELEVVLEECLEKAKRGAEQWNKAQEAVIDLEKCKVASVESIVRRGMEVNRNLSSQFCSTLVIALEGVDTANKDIILSIDHSLKLDHDACENLSSTTVPCHEDLEELEEDHYNQIVETKNAGKCLIDEYALDEPSCSTPRKRSFNLPSTASIEEMRTPAFDELFKPFWDIRQSKLAKGELKHVNEAEASVAATVHCCRDPRIPFTIIN
;
A
#
# COMPACT_ATOMS: atom_id res chain seq x y z
N MET A 1 52.36 70.68 -22.82
CA MET A 1 52.80 69.64 -21.86
C MET A 1 52.10 69.77 -20.53
N GLU A 2 52.21 70.89 -19.82
CA GLU A 2 51.51 71.09 -18.53
C GLU A 2 49.98 71.08 -18.71
N GLU A 3 49.44 71.82 -19.68
CA GLU A 3 48.01 71.79 -20.02
C GLU A 3 47.53 70.40 -20.43
N ASP A 4 48.34 69.65 -21.20
CA ASP A 4 48.01 68.28 -21.62
C ASP A 4 47.96 67.31 -20.45
N MET A 5 48.84 67.48 -19.46
CA MET A 5 48.91 66.66 -18.25
C MET A 5 47.76 66.95 -17.30
N GLN A 6 47.41 68.23 -17.12
CA GLN A 6 46.23 68.63 -16.36
C GLN A 6 44.94 68.12 -17.04
N SER A 7 44.86 68.19 -18.37
CA SER A 7 43.76 67.64 -19.16
C SER A 7 43.66 66.12 -19.03
N PHE A 8 44.79 65.41 -19.04
CA PHE A 8 44.84 63.96 -18.79
C PHE A 8 44.39 63.59 -17.37
N ALA A 9 44.89 64.27 -16.33
CA ALA A 9 44.50 64.04 -14.95
C ALA A 9 43.00 64.31 -14.72
N LEU A 10 42.46 65.37 -15.34
CA LEU A 10 41.04 65.69 -15.30
C LEU A 10 40.20 64.62 -15.99
N THR A 11 40.59 64.20 -17.20
CA THR A 11 39.91 63.15 -17.96
C THR A 11 39.95 61.81 -17.21
N LYS A 12 41.10 61.48 -16.59
CA LYS A 12 41.24 60.26 -15.79
C LYS A 12 40.35 60.30 -14.55
N THR A 13 40.30 61.43 -13.85
CA THR A 13 39.42 61.65 -12.70
C THR A 13 37.95 61.45 -13.09
N MET A 14 37.51 62.07 -14.19
CA MET A 14 36.15 61.89 -14.72
C MET A 14 35.85 60.43 -15.09
N ALA A 15 36.80 59.74 -15.73
CA ALA A 15 36.66 58.33 -16.07
C ALA A 15 36.56 57.43 -14.83
N THR A 16 37.37 57.68 -13.79
CA THR A 16 37.30 56.92 -12.52
C THR A 16 36.01 57.16 -11.77
N GLU A 17 35.45 58.37 -11.80
CA GLU A 17 34.15 58.66 -11.20
C GLU A 17 33.01 57.96 -11.98
N GLY A 18 33.12 57.91 -13.31
CA GLY A 18 32.24 57.11 -14.17
C GLY A 18 32.29 55.60 -13.83
N LEU A 19 33.49 55.05 -13.62
CA LEU A 19 33.69 53.65 -13.22
C LEU A 19 33.12 53.37 -11.83
N ARG A 20 33.34 54.25 -10.84
CA ARG A 20 32.71 54.15 -9.51
C ARG A 20 31.18 54.15 -9.61
N GLY A 21 30.62 55.02 -10.44
CA GLY A 21 29.18 55.07 -10.70
C GLY A 21 28.64 53.78 -11.34
N GLN A 22 29.35 53.21 -12.31
CA GLN A 22 28.99 51.92 -12.92
C GLN A 22 29.11 50.75 -11.94
N LEU A 23 30.17 50.72 -11.14
CA LEU A 23 30.40 49.71 -10.11
C LEU A 23 29.32 49.78 -9.01
N GLY A 24 28.93 50.98 -8.59
CA GLY A 24 27.80 51.19 -7.69
C GLY A 24 26.48 50.65 -8.25
N LYS A 25 26.21 50.85 -9.56
CA LYS A 25 25.05 50.25 -10.25
C LYS A 25 25.13 48.72 -10.31
N LEU A 26 26.33 48.17 -10.52
CA LEU A 26 26.54 46.72 -10.55
C LEU A 26 26.31 46.09 -9.17
N LYS A 27 26.82 46.73 -8.12
CA LYS A 27 26.56 46.34 -6.72
C LYS A 27 25.07 46.31 -6.39
N THR A 28 24.35 47.38 -6.72
CA THR A 28 22.91 47.45 -6.45
C THR A 28 22.12 46.42 -7.25
N MET A 29 22.50 46.18 -8.52
CA MET A 29 21.93 45.11 -9.33
C MET A 29 22.12 43.73 -8.67
N HIS A 30 23.36 43.36 -8.32
CA HIS A 30 23.64 42.06 -7.69
C HIS A 30 22.95 41.91 -6.33
N HIS A 31 22.96 42.95 -5.51
CA HIS A 31 22.23 42.96 -4.24
C HIS A 31 20.72 42.73 -4.45
N SER A 32 20.13 43.43 -5.42
CA SER A 32 18.71 43.26 -5.76
C SER A 32 18.43 41.84 -6.25
N SER A 33 19.27 41.28 -7.13
CA SER A 33 19.10 39.91 -7.63
C SER A 33 19.21 38.87 -6.52
N ILE A 34 20.21 38.99 -5.64
CA ILE A 34 20.39 38.09 -4.48
C ILE A 34 19.19 38.19 -3.53
N LYS A 35 18.68 39.40 -3.28
CA LYS A 35 17.49 39.60 -2.46
C LYS A 35 16.24 38.94 -3.07
N THR A 36 16.05 39.06 -4.39
CA THR A 36 14.94 38.40 -5.09
C THR A 36 15.05 36.88 -4.97
N LEU A 37 16.25 36.30 -5.14
CA LEU A 37 16.48 34.86 -4.95
C LEU A 37 16.17 34.41 -3.52
N ASN A 38 16.58 35.19 -2.52
CA ASN A 38 16.26 34.90 -1.12
C ASN A 38 14.75 34.87 -0.87
N ASN A 39 14.01 35.85 -1.40
CA ASN A 39 12.55 35.89 -1.26
C ASN A 39 11.87 34.69 -1.92
N ILE A 40 12.32 34.28 -3.12
CA ILE A 40 11.79 33.10 -3.82
C ILE A 40 11.97 31.83 -2.98
N ILE A 41 13.14 31.65 -2.33
CA ILE A 41 13.39 30.47 -1.48
C ILE A 41 12.55 30.48 -0.21
N LEU A 42 12.35 31.65 0.42
CA LEU A 42 11.46 31.76 1.57
C LEU A 42 10.00 31.46 1.20
N GLU A 43 9.55 31.91 0.04
CA GLU A 43 8.22 31.59 -0.49
C GLU A 43 8.08 30.09 -0.80
N LEU A 44 9.10 29.49 -1.43
CA LEU A 44 9.14 28.06 -1.69
C LEU A 44 9.11 27.24 -0.39
N ASP A 45 9.81 27.68 0.66
CA ASP A 45 9.79 27.03 1.97
C ASP A 45 8.40 27.08 2.60
N GLY A 46 7.77 28.25 2.61
CA GLY A 46 6.40 28.43 3.10
C GLY A 46 5.39 27.59 2.32
N ASN A 47 5.47 27.61 0.99
CA ASN A 47 4.59 26.82 0.12
C ASN A 47 4.78 25.31 0.33
N SER A 48 6.04 24.87 0.50
CA SER A 48 6.34 23.45 0.77
C SER A 48 5.80 23.01 2.13
N GLN A 49 5.95 23.82 3.17
CA GLN A 49 5.41 23.53 4.50
C GLN A 49 3.87 23.46 4.48
N SER A 50 3.20 24.38 3.78
CA SER A 50 1.75 24.34 3.59
C SER A 50 1.33 23.05 2.88
N ALA A 51 1.94 22.74 1.73
CA ALA A 51 1.60 21.55 0.96
C ALA A 51 1.79 20.25 1.75
N PHE A 52 2.88 20.13 2.52
CA PHE A 52 3.11 18.99 3.39
C PHE A 52 2.09 18.88 4.52
N THR A 53 1.68 20.00 5.10
CA THR A 53 0.63 20.05 6.14
C THR A 53 -0.72 19.65 5.57
N ASP A 54 -1.07 20.14 4.39
CA ASP A 54 -2.32 19.82 3.68
C ASP A 54 -2.38 18.34 3.32
N ILE A 55 -1.27 17.76 2.82
CA ILE A 55 -1.17 16.32 2.55
C ILE A 55 -1.42 15.52 3.83
N ASN A 56 -0.77 15.90 4.94
CA ASN A 56 -0.93 15.18 6.20
C ASN A 56 -2.37 15.29 6.72
N PHE A 57 -2.98 16.47 6.60
CA PHE A 57 -4.36 16.71 6.98
C PHE A 57 -5.34 15.85 6.18
N GLU A 58 -5.22 15.81 4.85
CA GLU A 58 -6.10 15.00 4.01
C GLU A 58 -5.89 13.49 4.23
N VAL A 59 -4.66 13.04 4.49
CA VAL A 59 -4.39 11.63 4.84
C VAL A 59 -5.02 11.26 6.19
N SER A 60 -4.88 12.10 7.21
CA SER A 60 -5.50 11.87 8.52
C SER A 60 -7.03 11.87 8.44
N LYS A 61 -7.60 12.79 7.64
CA LYS A 61 -9.04 12.85 7.40
C LYS A 61 -9.58 11.64 6.63
N ASN A 62 -8.82 11.13 5.66
CA ASN A 62 -9.16 9.90 4.97
C ASN A 62 -9.13 8.70 5.93
N CYS A 63 -8.10 8.60 6.78
CA CYS A 63 -8.01 7.56 7.80
C CYS A 63 -9.19 7.62 8.78
N SER A 64 -9.52 8.80 9.31
CA SER A 64 -10.67 8.94 10.23
C SER A 64 -12.00 8.58 9.55
N SER A 65 -12.16 8.92 8.27
CA SER A 65 -13.35 8.54 7.50
C SER A 65 -13.45 7.02 7.31
N MET A 66 -12.33 6.33 7.14
CA MET A 66 -12.29 4.86 7.07
C MET A 66 -12.53 4.22 8.44
N GLU A 67 -11.95 4.77 9.51
CA GLU A 67 -12.21 4.36 10.90
C GLU A 67 -13.69 4.51 11.29
N ASP A 68 -14.44 5.44 10.68
CA ASP A 68 -15.89 5.56 10.88
C ASP A 68 -16.71 4.57 10.02
N LEU A 69 -16.24 4.26 8.81
CA LEU A 69 -16.96 3.42 7.84
C LEU A 69 -16.80 1.92 8.13
N ILE A 70 -15.57 1.48 8.38
CA ILE A 70 -15.24 0.06 8.54
C ILE A 70 -16.01 -0.57 9.71
N PRO A 71 -16.09 0.04 10.91
CA PRO A 71 -16.87 -0.51 12.01
C PRO A 71 -18.37 -0.54 11.73
N ARG A 72 -18.90 0.40 10.93
CA ARG A 72 -20.32 0.34 10.51
C ARG A 72 -20.58 -0.87 9.63
N ILE A 73 -19.78 -1.06 8.58
CA ILE A 73 -19.88 -2.23 7.71
C ILE A 73 -19.69 -3.50 8.54
N ALA A 74 -18.75 -3.50 9.48
CA ALA A 74 -18.52 -4.65 10.33
C ALA A 74 -19.70 -4.97 11.26
N SER A 75 -20.29 -3.96 11.88
CA SER A 75 -21.48 -4.15 12.71
C SER A 75 -22.68 -4.70 11.92
N GLU A 76 -22.82 -4.32 10.65
CA GLU A 76 -23.87 -4.83 9.77
C GLU A 76 -23.59 -6.27 9.36
N ALA A 77 -22.35 -6.59 8.98
CA ALA A 77 -21.91 -7.95 8.68
C ALA A 77 -22.08 -8.89 9.88
N ASP A 78 -21.67 -8.46 11.08
CA ASP A 78 -21.84 -9.22 12.32
C ASP A 78 -23.31 -9.47 12.63
N LYS A 79 -24.17 -8.46 12.46
CA LYS A 79 -25.61 -8.62 12.65
C LYS A 79 -26.17 -9.67 11.69
N LEU A 80 -25.84 -9.58 10.40
CA LEU A 80 -26.29 -10.53 9.39
C LEU A 80 -25.81 -11.97 9.69
N LEU A 81 -24.55 -12.13 10.10
CA LEU A 81 -23.98 -13.43 10.42
C LEU A 81 -24.56 -14.02 11.71
N ASN A 82 -24.81 -13.19 12.72
CA ASN A 82 -25.48 -13.61 13.95
C ASN A 82 -26.93 -14.01 13.67
N ASP A 83 -27.66 -13.22 12.90
CA ASP A 83 -29.03 -13.54 12.47
C ASP A 83 -29.06 -14.84 11.67
N LEU A 84 -28.09 -15.07 10.78
CA LEU A 84 -27.95 -16.32 10.04
C LEU A 84 -27.73 -17.50 10.99
N GLN A 85 -26.81 -17.40 11.95
CA GLN A 85 -26.54 -18.46 12.93
C GLN A 85 -27.77 -18.77 13.79
N ILE A 86 -28.50 -17.74 14.25
CA ILE A 86 -29.75 -17.92 15.01
C ILE A 86 -30.80 -18.64 14.15
N ASN A 87 -30.96 -18.22 12.90
CA ASN A 87 -31.92 -18.84 11.98
C ASN A 87 -31.56 -20.30 11.67
N LEU A 88 -30.28 -20.63 11.50
CA LEU A 88 -29.82 -22.00 11.28
C LEU A 88 -30.09 -22.90 12.50
N ARG A 89 -29.79 -22.43 13.72
CA ARG A 89 -30.15 -23.15 14.96
C ARG A 89 -31.65 -23.36 15.08
N LYS A 90 -32.45 -22.35 14.73
CA LYS A 90 -33.91 -22.46 14.73
C LYS A 90 -34.41 -23.46 13.67
N GLN A 91 -33.73 -23.58 12.54
CA GLN A 91 -34.03 -24.63 11.55
C GLN A 91 -33.69 -26.02 12.08
N GLU A 92 -32.56 -26.18 12.76
CA GLU A 92 -32.17 -27.43 13.44
C GLU A 92 -33.19 -27.86 14.51
N GLU A 93 -33.64 -26.94 15.36
CA GLU A 93 -34.69 -27.20 16.35
C GLU A 93 -36.01 -27.63 15.69
N ARG A 94 -36.41 -26.95 14.61
CA ARG A 94 -37.62 -27.29 13.84
C ARG A 94 -37.52 -28.64 13.15
N LEU A 95 -36.36 -28.97 12.58
CA LEU A 95 -36.08 -30.27 11.96
C LEU A 95 -36.21 -31.39 13.00
N ASN A 96 -35.62 -31.20 14.18
CA ASN A 96 -35.70 -32.14 15.29
C ASN A 96 -37.15 -32.33 15.77
N ALA A 97 -37.88 -31.24 15.94
CA ALA A 97 -39.29 -31.29 16.32
C ALA A 97 -40.14 -32.02 15.25
N TYR A 98 -39.89 -31.75 13.97
CA TYR A 98 -40.59 -32.39 12.86
C TYR A 98 -40.31 -33.90 12.79
N ALA A 99 -39.03 -34.31 12.88
CA ALA A 99 -38.66 -35.71 12.89
C ALA A 99 -39.30 -36.45 14.09
N GLN A 100 -39.29 -35.83 15.28
CA GLN A 100 -39.95 -36.38 16.46
C GLN A 100 -41.47 -36.51 16.26
N GLN A 101 -42.11 -35.48 15.70
CA GLN A 101 -43.54 -35.50 15.39
C GLN A 101 -43.89 -36.64 14.41
N GLN A 102 -43.06 -36.89 13.40
CA GLN A 102 -43.26 -38.00 12.47
C GLN A 102 -43.11 -39.36 13.16
N ARG A 103 -42.08 -39.56 13.99
CA ARG A 103 -41.92 -40.81 14.77
C ARG A 103 -43.13 -41.06 15.67
N GLU A 104 -43.65 -40.03 16.33
CA GLU A 104 -44.85 -40.13 17.17
C GLU A 104 -46.11 -40.43 16.35
N ALA A 105 -46.25 -39.82 15.17
CA ALA A 105 -47.38 -40.08 14.27
C ALA A 105 -47.37 -41.53 13.76
N HIS A 106 -46.22 -42.01 13.27
CA HIS A 106 -46.04 -43.39 12.85
C HIS A 106 -46.33 -44.34 14.02
N THR A 107 -45.82 -44.06 15.22
CA THR A 107 -46.01 -44.94 16.40
C THR A 107 -47.49 -45.05 16.77
N ARG A 108 -48.21 -43.92 16.79
CA ARG A 108 -49.66 -43.93 17.03
C ARG A 108 -50.43 -44.71 15.96
N ALA A 109 -50.03 -44.61 14.69
CA ALA A 109 -50.65 -45.36 13.60
C ALA A 109 -50.42 -46.87 13.76
N LEU A 110 -49.20 -47.28 14.10
CA LEU A 110 -48.84 -48.67 14.37
C LEU A 110 -49.62 -49.24 15.57
N ASP A 111 -49.69 -48.51 16.67
CA ASP A 111 -50.44 -48.93 17.86
C ASP A 111 -51.94 -49.07 17.56
N THR A 112 -52.49 -48.16 16.75
CA THR A 112 -53.89 -48.25 16.29
C THR A 112 -54.09 -49.50 15.42
N ALA A 113 -53.21 -49.75 14.46
CA ALA A 113 -53.26 -50.94 13.61
C ALA A 113 -53.14 -52.23 14.43
N ARG A 114 -52.25 -52.27 15.43
CA ARG A 114 -52.11 -53.40 16.36
C ARG A 114 -53.37 -53.63 17.20
N SER A 115 -54.00 -52.55 17.69
CA SER A 115 -55.26 -52.63 18.44
C SER A 115 -56.40 -53.21 17.57
N VAL A 116 -56.55 -52.71 16.34
CA VAL A 116 -57.53 -53.23 15.37
C VAL A 116 -57.22 -54.69 15.05
N SER A 117 -55.96 -55.03 14.79
CA SER A 117 -55.54 -56.41 14.51
C SER A 117 -55.86 -57.37 15.65
N LYS A 118 -55.63 -56.95 16.91
CA LYS A 118 -56.02 -57.72 18.09
C LYS A 118 -57.54 -57.93 18.17
N MET A 119 -58.33 -56.89 17.90
CA MET A 119 -59.80 -56.99 17.86
C MET A 119 -60.27 -57.95 16.77
N THR A 120 -59.71 -57.85 15.57
CA THR A 120 -60.00 -58.72 14.43
C THR A 120 -59.61 -60.16 14.69
N ALA A 121 -58.43 -60.41 15.28
CA ALA A 121 -58.00 -61.75 15.66
C ALA A 121 -58.96 -62.39 16.68
N ASN A 122 -59.38 -61.63 17.71
CA ASN A 122 -60.35 -62.08 18.69
C ASN A 122 -61.72 -62.41 18.05
N PHE A 123 -62.16 -61.58 17.09
CA PHE A 123 -63.37 -61.86 16.32
C PHE A 123 -63.30 -63.21 15.60
N PHE A 124 -62.22 -63.49 14.87
CA PHE A 124 -62.05 -64.78 14.20
C PHE A 124 -62.00 -65.95 15.17
N THR A 125 -61.30 -65.84 16.31
CA THR A 125 -61.29 -66.91 17.33
C THR A 125 -62.69 -67.19 17.90
N THR A 126 -63.52 -66.15 18.04
CA THR A 126 -64.91 -66.30 18.52
C THR A 126 -65.78 -66.96 17.44
N LEU A 127 -65.58 -66.59 16.17
CA LEU A 127 -66.29 -67.18 15.05
C LEU A 127 -65.96 -68.68 14.89
N ASP A 128 -64.68 -69.05 15.02
CA ASP A 128 -64.22 -70.45 15.02
C ASP A 128 -64.88 -71.25 16.16
N LEU A 129 -64.95 -70.67 17.37
CA LEU A 129 -65.63 -71.28 18.52
C LEU A 129 -67.12 -71.48 18.25
N HIS A 130 -67.79 -70.50 17.65
CA HIS A 130 -69.21 -70.61 17.29
C HIS A 130 -69.45 -71.66 16.21
N ALA A 131 -68.59 -71.73 15.19
CA ALA A 131 -68.64 -72.77 14.17
C ALA A 131 -68.49 -74.18 14.78
N ALA A 132 -67.56 -74.36 15.73
CA ALA A 132 -67.38 -75.61 16.45
C ALA A 132 -68.60 -75.99 17.30
N LYS A 133 -69.19 -75.03 18.03
CA LYS A 133 -70.44 -75.24 18.79
C LYS A 133 -71.62 -75.61 17.88
N LEU A 134 -71.74 -74.98 16.72
CA LEU A 134 -72.81 -75.27 15.77
C LEU A 134 -72.70 -76.70 15.22
N ASN A 135 -71.47 -77.16 14.91
CA ASN A 135 -71.20 -78.55 14.54
C ASN A 135 -71.62 -79.51 15.66
N GLN A 136 -71.24 -79.22 16.91
CA GLN A 136 -71.60 -80.06 18.05
C GLN A 136 -73.14 -80.15 18.24
N ILE A 137 -73.85 -79.03 18.21
CA ILE A 137 -75.32 -79.01 18.33
C ILE A 137 -75.95 -79.82 17.20
N MET A 138 -75.37 -79.77 15.99
CA MET A 138 -75.86 -80.54 14.86
C MET A 138 -75.70 -82.04 15.05
N ASP A 139 -74.51 -82.48 15.50
CA ASP A 139 -74.22 -83.88 15.78
C ASP A 139 -75.13 -84.44 16.90
N GLU A 140 -75.34 -83.64 17.96
CA GLU A 140 -76.27 -83.98 19.05
C GLU A 140 -77.73 -84.08 18.54
N ALA A 141 -78.17 -83.13 17.72
CA ALA A 141 -79.53 -83.13 17.17
C ALA A 141 -79.80 -84.31 16.24
N LEU A 142 -78.82 -84.71 15.43
CA LEU A 142 -78.89 -85.92 14.61
C LEU A 142 -79.00 -87.17 15.47
N SER A 143 -78.10 -87.32 16.45
CA SER A 143 -78.09 -88.47 17.36
C SER A 143 -79.41 -88.63 18.12
N VAL A 144 -79.95 -87.52 18.66
CA VAL A 144 -81.24 -87.53 19.38
C VAL A 144 -82.41 -87.86 18.46
N ASN A 145 -82.45 -87.30 17.25
CA ASN A 145 -83.50 -87.60 16.28
C ASN A 145 -83.48 -89.07 15.85
N ASP A 146 -82.30 -89.60 15.54
CA ASP A 146 -82.14 -91.01 15.17
C ASP A 146 -82.59 -91.93 16.30
N GLN A 147 -82.15 -91.65 17.54
CA GLN A 147 -82.58 -92.39 18.73
C GLN A 147 -84.10 -92.34 18.92
N LYS A 148 -84.73 -91.16 18.78
CA LYS A 148 -86.19 -90.98 18.95
C LYS A 148 -86.98 -91.68 17.86
N LEU A 149 -86.50 -91.66 16.61
CA LEU A 149 -87.13 -92.35 15.49
C LEU A 149 -87.03 -93.88 15.66
N SER A 150 -85.88 -94.40 16.10
CA SER A 150 -85.74 -95.83 16.43
C SER A 150 -86.61 -96.25 17.62
N GLU A 151 -86.69 -95.43 18.67
CA GLU A 151 -87.61 -95.67 19.79
C GLU A 151 -89.08 -95.68 19.35
N PHE A 152 -89.46 -94.74 18.47
CA PHE A 152 -90.80 -94.64 17.91
C PHE A 152 -91.13 -95.85 17.02
N GLU A 153 -90.22 -96.23 16.12
CA GLU A 153 -90.36 -97.42 15.27
C GLU A 153 -90.59 -98.67 16.12
N LYS A 154 -89.76 -98.87 17.15
CA LYS A 154 -89.88 -100.01 18.08
C LYS A 154 -91.19 -100.00 18.87
N LYS A 155 -91.56 -98.85 19.48
CA LYS A 155 -92.82 -98.74 20.23
C LYS A 155 -94.04 -98.96 19.34
N PHE A 156 -94.01 -98.44 18.11
CA PHE A 156 -95.08 -98.62 17.15
C PHE A 156 -95.18 -100.09 16.72
N GLU A 157 -94.05 -100.77 16.51
CA GLU A 157 -93.99 -102.20 16.21
C GLU A 157 -94.56 -103.05 17.37
N GLU A 158 -94.14 -102.81 18.60
CA GLU A 158 -94.61 -103.50 19.80
C GLU A 158 -96.11 -103.28 20.05
N HIS A 159 -96.60 -102.03 19.94
CA HIS A 159 -98.03 -101.72 20.10
C HIS A 159 -98.87 -102.36 19.00
N SER A 160 -98.40 -102.31 17.75
CA SER A 160 -99.11 -102.95 16.64
C SER A 160 -99.18 -104.47 16.83
N ALA A 161 -98.12 -105.10 17.33
CA ALA A 161 -98.08 -106.55 17.64
C ALA A 161 -98.90 -106.93 18.88
N LYS A 162 -99.07 -106.02 19.85
CA LYS A 162 -99.92 -106.23 21.03
C LYS A 162 -101.40 -106.11 20.69
N GLU A 163 -101.78 -105.07 19.94
CA GLU A 163 -103.15 -104.88 19.43
C GLU A 163 -103.57 -106.05 18.52
N GLU A 164 -102.65 -106.59 17.72
CA GLU A 164 -102.83 -107.82 16.94
C GLU A 164 -103.21 -109.03 17.82
N ARG A 165 -102.64 -109.15 19.01
CA ARG A 165 -102.85 -110.29 19.91
C ARG A 165 -104.20 -110.24 20.66
N GLU A 166 -104.76 -109.05 20.87
CA GLU A 166 -106.00 -108.82 21.63
C GLU A 166 -107.28 -108.93 20.77
N LEU A 167 -107.18 -109.00 19.44
CA LEU A 167 -108.31 -108.93 18.48
C LEU A 167 -108.54 -110.24 17.67
N LEU A 168 -108.08 -111.38 18.19
CA LEU A 168 -107.73 -112.56 17.39
C LEU A 168 -108.87 -113.51 16.95
N GLU A 169 -110.14 -113.25 17.24
CA GLU A 169 -111.17 -114.29 17.00
C GLU A 169 -112.18 -114.05 15.86
N LYS A 170 -112.17 -112.92 15.14
CA LYS A 170 -113.07 -112.79 13.95
C LYS A 170 -112.67 -111.83 12.83
N VAL A 171 -111.50 -111.18 12.90
CA VAL A 171 -111.09 -110.14 11.92
C VAL A 171 -109.74 -110.48 11.25
N ALA A 172 -109.39 -111.76 11.19
CA ALA A 172 -108.03 -112.23 10.90
C ALA A 172 -107.50 -111.99 9.46
N GLU A 173 -108.34 -111.89 8.43
CA GLU A 173 -107.88 -111.80 7.03
C GLU A 173 -107.76 -110.36 6.48
N LEU A 174 -108.71 -109.47 6.81
CA LEU A 174 -108.69 -108.07 6.36
C LEU A 174 -107.70 -107.19 7.15
N LEU A 175 -107.41 -107.55 8.41
CA LEU A 175 -106.49 -106.78 9.26
C LEU A 175 -105.01 -107.07 8.98
N ALA A 176 -104.62 -108.28 8.58
CA ALA A 176 -103.22 -108.58 8.25
C ALA A 176 -102.69 -107.74 7.08
N ASN A 177 -103.54 -107.51 6.06
CA ASN A 177 -103.23 -106.61 4.95
C ASN A 177 -103.24 -105.12 5.36
N SER A 178 -104.09 -104.71 6.31
CA SER A 178 -104.13 -103.35 6.85
C SER A 178 -102.90 -103.04 7.71
N HIS A 179 -102.49 -103.96 8.58
CA HIS A 179 -101.31 -103.84 9.46
C HIS A 179 -100.02 -103.72 8.65
N ARG A 180 -99.81 -104.62 7.67
CA ARG A 180 -98.64 -104.56 6.79
C ARG A 180 -98.55 -103.23 6.04
N LYS A 181 -99.69 -102.69 5.58
CA LYS A 181 -99.76 -101.37 4.93
C LYS A 181 -99.43 -100.23 5.89
N LYS A 182 -99.94 -100.24 7.13
CA LYS A 182 -99.63 -99.23 8.17
C LYS A 182 -98.15 -99.26 8.59
N LYS A 183 -97.59 -100.44 8.88
CA LYS A 183 -96.15 -100.61 9.19
C LYS A 183 -95.28 -100.07 8.07
N LYS A 184 -95.57 -100.46 6.83
CA LYS A 184 -94.83 -99.98 5.66
C LYS A 184 -94.96 -98.46 5.46
N LEU A 185 -96.13 -97.88 5.72
CA LEU A 185 -96.36 -96.43 5.63
C LEU A 185 -95.54 -95.68 6.69
N VAL A 186 -95.56 -96.13 7.95
CA VAL A 186 -94.78 -95.51 9.04
C VAL A 186 -93.29 -95.65 8.78
N GLN A 187 -92.83 -96.84 8.37
CA GLN A 187 -91.43 -97.07 8.08
C GLN A 187 -90.94 -96.22 6.89
N SER A 188 -91.76 -96.08 5.85
CA SER A 188 -91.46 -95.16 4.74
C SER A 188 -91.44 -93.69 5.16
N ALA A 189 -92.31 -93.29 6.09
CA ALA A 189 -92.33 -91.93 6.63
C ALA A 189 -91.11 -91.66 7.52
N VAL A 190 -90.73 -92.62 8.38
CA VAL A 190 -89.53 -92.54 9.22
C VAL A 190 -88.27 -92.45 8.35
N LEU A 191 -88.14 -93.31 7.34
CA LEU A 191 -87.02 -93.27 6.39
C LEU A 191 -86.95 -91.93 5.66
N GLY A 192 -88.08 -91.41 5.19
CA GLY A 192 -88.13 -90.10 4.54
C GLY A 192 -87.74 -88.95 5.47
N ILE A 193 -88.09 -89.02 6.76
CA ILE A 193 -87.66 -88.04 7.78
C ILE A 193 -86.16 -88.16 8.04
N GLN A 194 -85.61 -89.37 8.16
CA GLN A 194 -84.18 -89.61 8.35
C GLN A 194 -83.36 -89.10 7.16
N GLU A 195 -83.75 -89.46 5.95
CA GLU A 195 -83.09 -89.00 4.72
C GLU A 195 -83.14 -87.47 4.61
N SER A 196 -84.29 -86.86 4.93
CA SER A 196 -84.46 -85.40 5.00
C SER A 196 -83.58 -84.75 6.08
N ALA A 197 -83.41 -85.40 7.24
CA ALA A 197 -82.55 -84.93 8.32
C ALA A 197 -81.06 -85.00 7.92
N VAL A 198 -80.63 -86.09 7.27
CA VAL A 198 -79.27 -86.24 6.74
C VAL A 198 -78.98 -85.21 5.64
N ILE A 199 -79.91 -84.95 4.73
CA ILE A 199 -79.74 -83.90 3.69
C ILE A 199 -79.64 -82.50 4.33
N ARG A 200 -80.41 -82.21 5.38
CA ARG A 200 -80.27 -80.94 6.12
C ARG A 200 -78.92 -80.86 6.84
N ALA A 201 -78.42 -81.98 7.38
CA ALA A 201 -77.11 -82.07 8.00
C ALA A 201 -75.96 -81.81 7.06
N SER A 202 -75.94 -82.48 5.91
CA SER A 202 -74.88 -82.26 4.94
C SER A 202 -74.85 -80.80 4.45
N LYS A 203 -76.01 -80.18 4.22
CA LYS A 203 -76.10 -78.76 3.84
C LYS A 203 -75.60 -77.82 4.95
N LEU A 204 -75.95 -78.08 6.21
CA LEU A 204 -75.48 -77.25 7.32
C LEU A 204 -73.97 -77.43 7.54
N GLN A 205 -73.46 -78.67 7.51
CA GLN A 205 -72.03 -78.96 7.60
C GLN A 205 -71.24 -78.28 6.47
N GLN A 206 -71.77 -78.30 5.23
CA GLN A 206 -71.17 -77.56 4.12
C GLN A 206 -71.13 -76.06 4.41
N GLY A 207 -72.22 -75.47 4.89
CA GLY A 207 -72.26 -74.05 5.25
C GLY A 207 -71.27 -73.70 6.38
N ILE A 208 -71.10 -74.58 7.38
CA ILE A 208 -70.10 -74.40 8.44
C ILE A 208 -68.68 -74.49 7.86
N ALA A 209 -68.42 -75.45 6.97
CA ALA A 209 -67.12 -75.61 6.32
C ALA A 209 -66.76 -74.40 5.44
N ASP A 210 -67.73 -73.85 4.70
CA ASP A 210 -67.54 -72.65 3.88
C ASP A 210 -67.21 -71.43 4.76
N VAL A 211 -67.90 -71.26 5.89
CA VAL A 211 -67.60 -70.20 6.87
C VAL A 211 -66.19 -70.37 7.45
N GLN A 212 -65.80 -71.58 7.84
CA GLN A 212 -64.46 -71.86 8.38
C GLN A 212 -63.35 -71.64 7.35
N ALA A 213 -63.56 -72.06 6.11
CA ALA A 213 -62.62 -71.88 5.01
C ALA A 213 -62.44 -70.38 4.67
N SER A 214 -63.55 -69.63 4.58
CA SER A 214 -63.52 -68.18 4.37
C SER A 214 -62.83 -67.47 5.54
N THR A 215 -63.17 -67.84 6.78
CA THR A 215 -62.53 -67.32 8.01
C THR A 215 -61.02 -67.53 8.00
N SER A 216 -60.56 -68.72 7.63
CA SER A 216 -59.14 -69.05 7.55
C SER A 216 -58.42 -68.22 6.48
N THR A 217 -59.06 -68.02 5.32
CA THR A 217 -58.51 -67.22 4.22
C THR A 217 -58.35 -65.76 4.63
N VAL A 218 -59.42 -65.14 5.15
CA VAL A 218 -59.39 -63.73 5.59
C VAL A 218 -58.39 -63.54 6.73
N LYS A 219 -58.28 -64.50 7.65
CA LYS A 219 -57.27 -64.46 8.72
C LYS A 219 -55.84 -64.47 8.18
N ALA A 220 -55.54 -65.29 7.17
CA ALA A 220 -54.22 -65.34 6.54
C ALA A 220 -53.89 -64.03 5.80
N GLU A 221 -54.83 -63.50 5.02
CA GLU A 221 -54.67 -62.21 4.35
C GLU A 221 -54.49 -61.06 5.35
N TRP A 222 -55.22 -61.08 6.47
CA TRP A 222 -55.09 -60.09 7.53
C TRP A 222 -53.72 -60.13 8.21
N ILE A 223 -53.19 -61.32 8.49
CA ILE A 223 -51.84 -61.50 9.04
C ILE A 223 -50.80 -60.93 8.07
N ALA A 224 -50.86 -61.30 6.79
CA ALA A 224 -49.94 -60.80 5.76
C ALA A 224 -50.03 -59.27 5.60
N HIS A 225 -51.24 -58.70 5.65
CA HIS A 225 -51.44 -57.25 5.64
C HIS A 225 -50.77 -56.59 6.87
N MET A 226 -50.93 -57.18 8.05
CA MET A 226 -50.32 -56.66 9.28
C MET A 226 -48.80 -56.70 9.23
N GLU A 227 -48.20 -57.83 8.82
CA GLU A 227 -46.74 -57.95 8.64
C GLU A 227 -46.20 -56.92 7.66
N LYS A 228 -46.88 -56.72 6.52
CA LYS A 228 -46.54 -55.66 5.57
C LYS A 228 -46.65 -54.27 6.18
N THR A 229 -47.70 -54.00 6.97
CA THR A 229 -47.90 -52.72 7.65
C THR A 229 -46.78 -52.44 8.65
N GLU A 230 -46.35 -53.44 9.42
CA GLU A 230 -45.23 -53.28 10.35
C GLU A 230 -43.90 -53.04 9.62
N SER A 231 -43.64 -53.78 8.53
CA SER A 231 -42.45 -53.58 7.71
C SER A 231 -42.40 -52.17 7.12
N GLN A 232 -43.51 -51.66 6.57
CA GLN A 232 -43.57 -50.32 6.01
C GLN A 232 -43.33 -49.25 7.08
N TYR A 233 -43.87 -49.43 8.29
CA TYR A 233 -43.61 -48.53 9.41
C TYR A 233 -42.11 -48.43 9.75
N MET A 234 -41.41 -49.56 9.76
CA MET A 234 -39.97 -49.58 10.04
C MET A 234 -39.20 -48.84 8.94
N GLU A 235 -39.52 -49.09 7.67
CA GLU A 235 -38.91 -48.40 6.53
C GLU A 235 -39.18 -46.89 6.55
N ASP A 236 -40.43 -46.47 6.81
CA ASP A 236 -40.79 -45.05 6.91
C ASP A 236 -40.04 -44.35 8.05
N THR A 237 -39.92 -45.01 9.20
CA THR A 237 -39.17 -44.50 10.36
C THR A 237 -37.67 -44.38 10.07
N GLU A 238 -37.07 -45.37 9.42
CA GLU A 238 -35.67 -45.33 8.99
C GLU A 238 -35.42 -44.23 7.95
N THR A 239 -36.34 -44.05 7.01
CA THR A 239 -36.27 -43.00 5.99
C THR A 239 -36.31 -41.61 6.61
N VAL A 240 -37.18 -41.38 7.60
CA VAL A 240 -37.24 -40.12 8.36
C VAL A 240 -35.92 -39.89 9.12
N GLU A 241 -35.35 -40.91 9.76
CA GLU A 241 -34.10 -40.77 10.51
C GLU A 241 -32.91 -40.50 9.58
N TYR A 242 -32.84 -41.18 8.44
CA TYR A 242 -31.83 -40.95 7.42
C TYR A 242 -31.91 -39.52 6.88
N GLY A 243 -33.10 -39.08 6.46
CA GLY A 243 -33.30 -37.72 5.95
C GLY A 243 -33.02 -36.64 6.99
N LYS A 244 -33.37 -36.89 8.25
CA LYS A 244 -33.01 -36.03 9.38
C LYS A 244 -31.49 -35.88 9.49
N LYS A 245 -30.76 -37.01 9.50
CA LYS A 245 -29.31 -37.03 9.64
C LYS A 245 -28.59 -36.33 8.48
N GLU A 246 -29.04 -36.53 7.24
CA GLU A 246 -28.48 -35.80 6.09
C GLU A 246 -28.65 -34.28 6.23
N LEU A 247 -29.83 -33.83 6.63
CA LEU A 247 -30.11 -32.41 6.84
C LEU A 247 -29.35 -31.82 8.03
N GLU A 248 -29.17 -32.58 9.12
CA GLU A 248 -28.35 -32.16 10.27
C GLU A 248 -26.89 -31.91 9.86
N VAL A 249 -26.29 -32.79 9.06
CA VAL A 249 -24.92 -32.61 8.55
C VAL A 249 -24.79 -31.31 7.76
N VAL A 250 -25.75 -31.02 6.87
CA VAL A 250 -25.75 -29.79 6.06
C VAL A 250 -25.93 -28.55 6.96
N LEU A 251 -26.81 -28.61 7.96
CA LEU A 251 -27.03 -27.50 8.90
C LEU A 251 -25.79 -27.23 9.74
N GLU A 252 -25.11 -28.27 10.22
CA GLU A 252 -23.86 -28.15 10.97
C GLU A 252 -22.75 -27.52 10.11
N GLU A 253 -22.61 -27.96 8.85
CA GLU A 253 -21.66 -27.36 7.91
C GLU A 253 -21.96 -25.88 7.66
N CYS A 254 -23.24 -25.52 7.50
CA CYS A 254 -23.67 -24.13 7.31
C CYS A 254 -23.39 -23.27 8.55
N LEU A 255 -23.66 -23.79 9.75
CA LEU A 255 -23.36 -23.12 11.02
C LEU A 255 -21.87 -22.86 11.15
N GLU A 256 -21.05 -23.86 10.84
CA GLU A 256 -19.61 -23.76 10.94
C GLU A 256 -19.04 -22.77 9.90
N LYS A 257 -19.56 -22.77 8.67
CA LYS A 257 -19.22 -21.76 7.66
C LYS A 257 -19.61 -20.34 8.10
N ALA A 258 -20.79 -20.16 8.69
CA ALA A 258 -21.23 -18.86 9.21
C ALA A 258 -20.32 -18.35 10.34
N LYS A 259 -19.92 -19.23 11.27
CA LYS A 259 -18.95 -18.90 12.33
C LYS A 259 -17.58 -18.53 11.76
N ARG A 260 -17.03 -19.35 10.87
CA ARG A 260 -15.76 -19.05 10.19
C ARG A 260 -15.84 -17.72 9.44
N GLY A 261 -16.96 -17.44 8.78
CA GLY A 261 -17.21 -16.16 8.11
C GLY A 261 -17.12 -14.98 9.07
N ALA A 262 -17.72 -15.09 10.26
CA ALA A 262 -17.65 -14.05 11.30
C ALA A 262 -16.22 -13.85 11.82
N GLU A 263 -15.51 -14.95 12.09
CA GLU A 263 -14.10 -14.88 12.54
C GLU A 263 -13.18 -14.27 11.48
N GLN A 264 -13.34 -14.67 10.22
CA GLN A 264 -12.57 -14.13 9.10
C GLN A 264 -12.85 -12.65 8.89
N TRP A 265 -14.12 -12.25 9.01
CA TRP A 265 -14.52 -10.86 8.88
C TRP A 265 -13.92 -9.98 9.98
N ASN A 266 -13.97 -10.42 11.24
CA ASN A 266 -13.32 -9.72 12.35
C ASN A 266 -11.81 -9.57 12.15
N LYS A 267 -11.13 -10.64 11.72
CA LYS A 267 -9.69 -10.58 11.40
C LYS A 267 -9.39 -9.62 10.24
N ALA A 268 -10.24 -9.60 9.22
CA ALA A 268 -10.09 -8.68 8.09
C ALA A 268 -10.26 -7.22 8.52
N GLN A 269 -11.25 -6.93 9.38
CA GLN A 269 -11.44 -5.61 9.96
C GLN A 269 -10.21 -5.16 10.76
N GLU A 270 -9.73 -5.98 11.69
CA GLU A 270 -8.54 -5.68 12.50
C GLU A 270 -7.33 -5.40 11.61
N ALA A 271 -7.09 -6.25 10.61
CA ALA A 271 -5.98 -6.09 9.68
C ALA A 271 -6.05 -4.79 8.86
N VAL A 272 -7.25 -4.35 8.44
CA VAL A 272 -7.41 -3.08 7.71
C VAL A 272 -7.17 -1.88 8.64
N ILE A 273 -7.71 -1.90 9.86
CA ILE A 273 -7.49 -0.84 10.86
C ILE A 273 -6.00 -0.71 11.20
N ASP A 274 -5.31 -1.83 11.42
CA ASP A 274 -3.87 -1.83 11.70
C ASP A 274 -3.06 -1.33 10.50
N LEU A 275 -3.44 -1.74 9.28
CA LEU A 275 -2.82 -1.25 8.06
C LEU A 275 -2.96 0.26 7.93
N GLU A 276 -4.17 0.81 8.14
CA GLU A 276 -4.43 2.25 8.08
C GLU A 276 -3.56 3.02 9.07
N LYS A 277 -3.52 2.60 10.33
CA LYS A 277 -2.67 3.21 11.36
C LYS A 277 -1.19 3.18 10.96
N CYS A 278 -0.70 2.05 10.45
CA CYS A 278 0.66 1.95 9.92
C CYS A 278 0.90 2.90 8.73
N LYS A 279 -0.08 3.06 7.83
CA LYS A 279 0.04 3.96 6.67
C LYS A 279 0.06 5.43 7.08
N VAL A 280 -0.79 5.85 8.02
CA VAL A 280 -0.76 7.21 8.57
C VAL A 280 0.60 7.51 9.19
N ALA A 281 1.09 6.64 10.10
CA ALA A 281 2.40 6.82 10.72
C ALA A 281 3.55 6.87 9.70
N SER A 282 3.47 6.06 8.63
CA SER A 282 4.45 6.09 7.54
C SER A 282 4.40 7.41 6.77
N VAL A 283 3.21 7.92 6.43
CA VAL A 283 3.06 9.20 5.73
C VAL A 283 3.53 10.35 6.62
N GLU A 284 3.14 10.39 7.89
CA GLU A 284 3.60 11.39 8.86
C GLU A 284 5.13 11.43 8.93
N SER A 285 5.79 10.26 8.94
CA SER A 285 7.25 10.21 8.94
C SER A 285 7.87 10.72 7.62
N ILE A 286 7.23 10.49 6.48
CA ILE A 286 7.70 11.00 5.18
C ILE A 286 7.54 12.51 5.14
N VAL A 287 6.36 13.02 5.51
CA VAL A 287 6.03 14.45 5.59
C VAL A 287 7.00 15.17 6.52
N ARG A 288 7.21 14.66 7.73
CA ARG A 288 8.18 15.21 8.69
C ARG A 288 9.60 15.27 8.14
N ARG A 289 10.05 14.21 7.47
CA ARG A 289 11.38 14.18 6.83
C ARG A 289 11.47 15.18 5.69
N GLY A 290 10.43 15.28 4.86
CA GLY A 290 10.34 16.23 3.76
C GLY A 290 10.44 17.68 4.26
N MET A 291 9.69 18.03 5.30
CA MET A 291 9.76 19.35 5.94
C MET A 291 11.15 19.66 6.50
N GLU A 292 11.78 18.70 7.19
CA GLU A 292 13.11 18.89 7.77
C GLU A 292 14.18 19.11 6.69
N VAL A 293 14.16 18.30 5.62
CA VAL A 293 15.08 18.47 4.49
C VAL A 293 14.85 19.82 3.82
N ASN A 294 13.60 20.22 3.58
CA ASN A 294 13.28 21.49 2.95
C ASN A 294 13.78 22.68 3.80
N ARG A 295 13.51 22.65 5.10
CA ARG A 295 13.98 23.68 6.04
C ARG A 295 15.51 23.78 6.06
N ASN A 296 16.20 22.64 6.08
CA ASN A 296 17.66 22.61 6.06
C ASN A 296 18.23 23.18 4.74
N LEU A 297 17.63 22.83 3.60
CA LEU A 297 18.03 23.39 2.30
C LEU A 297 17.80 24.90 2.24
N SER A 298 16.64 25.38 2.68
CA SER A 298 16.32 26.81 2.76
C SER A 298 17.32 27.55 3.65
N SER A 299 17.66 27.00 4.82
CA SER A 299 18.65 27.59 5.72
C SER A 299 20.07 27.63 5.12
N GLN A 300 20.53 26.53 4.51
CA GLN A 300 21.83 26.48 3.84
C GLN A 300 21.90 27.46 2.67
N PHE A 301 20.82 27.58 1.89
CA PHE A 301 20.75 28.50 0.78
C PHE A 301 20.82 29.95 1.25
N CYS A 302 20.02 30.33 2.25
CA CYS A 302 20.08 31.67 2.86
C CYS A 302 21.48 31.99 3.39
N SER A 303 22.14 31.04 4.08
CA SER A 303 23.51 31.22 4.56
C SER A 303 24.50 31.42 3.40
N THR A 304 24.37 30.63 2.33
CA THR A 304 25.22 30.76 1.13
C THR A 304 25.01 32.11 0.43
N LEU A 305 23.77 32.59 0.37
CA LEU A 305 23.46 33.91 -0.19
C LEU A 305 24.05 35.05 0.63
N VAL A 306 24.06 34.96 1.97
CA VAL A 306 24.72 35.95 2.84
C VAL A 306 26.22 35.98 2.54
N ILE A 307 26.88 34.82 2.46
CA ILE A 307 28.30 34.72 2.10
C ILE A 307 28.56 35.32 0.70
N ALA A 308 27.71 35.02 -0.27
CA ALA A 308 27.83 35.58 -1.62
C ALA A 308 27.66 37.11 -1.63
N LEU A 309 26.75 37.65 -0.82
CA LEU A 309 26.53 39.09 -0.68
C LEU A 309 27.74 39.79 -0.07
N GLU A 310 28.28 39.23 1.01
CA GLU A 310 29.51 39.71 1.65
C GLU A 310 30.71 39.63 0.70
N GLY A 311 30.78 38.59 -0.13
CA GLY A 311 31.78 38.44 -1.19
C GLY A 311 31.67 39.52 -2.26
N VAL A 312 30.45 39.84 -2.73
CA VAL A 312 30.19 40.95 -3.67
C VAL A 312 30.58 42.29 -3.04
N ASP A 313 30.22 42.52 -1.77
CA ASP A 313 30.57 43.74 -1.05
C ASP A 313 32.09 43.90 -0.88
N THR A 314 32.79 42.81 -0.56
CA THR A 314 34.25 42.78 -0.41
C THR A 314 34.93 43.04 -1.75
N ALA A 315 34.57 42.31 -2.81
CA ALA A 315 35.12 42.51 -4.15
C ALA A 315 34.86 43.93 -4.66
N ASN A 316 33.67 44.48 -4.44
CA ASN A 316 33.34 45.84 -4.79
C ASN A 316 34.21 46.85 -4.04
N LYS A 317 34.46 46.64 -2.74
CA LYS A 317 35.35 47.48 -1.94
C LYS A 317 36.79 47.40 -2.43
N ASP A 318 37.29 46.20 -2.75
CA ASP A 318 38.65 46.00 -3.25
C ASP A 318 38.87 46.66 -4.62
N ILE A 319 37.88 46.59 -5.52
CA ILE A 319 37.93 47.28 -6.81
C ILE A 319 37.93 48.80 -6.60
N ILE A 320 37.11 49.34 -5.70
CA ILE A 320 37.14 50.78 -5.37
C ILE A 320 38.53 51.19 -4.86
N LEU A 321 39.10 50.44 -3.92
CA LEU A 321 40.45 50.71 -3.41
C LEU A 321 41.50 50.66 -4.52
N SER A 322 41.38 49.72 -5.46
CA SER A 322 42.28 49.64 -6.62
C SER A 322 42.11 50.81 -7.59
N ILE A 323 40.88 51.27 -7.84
CA ILE A 323 40.59 52.46 -8.67
C ILE A 323 41.19 53.69 -7.99
N ASP A 324 40.96 53.85 -6.70
CA ASP A 324 41.44 54.99 -5.90
C ASP A 324 42.97 55.02 -5.85
N HIS A 325 43.60 53.86 -5.65
CA HIS A 325 45.05 53.73 -5.69
C HIS A 325 45.63 54.05 -7.08
N SER A 326 45.02 53.56 -8.16
CA SER A 326 45.45 53.90 -9.53
C SER A 326 45.32 55.39 -9.79
N LEU A 327 44.19 56.01 -9.40
CA LEU A 327 43.97 57.44 -9.57
C LEU A 327 45.00 58.26 -8.79
N LYS A 328 45.31 57.83 -7.56
CA LYS A 328 46.34 58.46 -6.74
C LYS A 328 47.72 58.35 -7.39
N LEU A 329 48.13 57.17 -7.85
CA LEU A 329 49.40 57.00 -8.56
C LEU A 329 49.51 57.91 -9.79
N ASP A 330 48.41 58.04 -10.55
CA ASP A 330 48.37 58.92 -11.71
C ASP A 330 48.49 60.40 -11.29
N HIS A 331 47.83 60.81 -10.21
CA HIS A 331 47.93 62.18 -9.68
C HIS A 331 49.31 62.49 -9.10
N ASP A 332 49.89 61.57 -8.32
CA ASP A 332 51.24 61.67 -7.78
C ASP A 332 52.26 61.75 -8.94
N ALA A 333 52.08 60.98 -10.01
CA ALA A 333 52.92 61.05 -11.21
C ALA A 333 52.79 62.40 -11.93
N CYS A 334 51.57 62.94 -12.06
CA CYS A 334 51.34 64.27 -12.63
C CYS A 334 51.98 65.36 -11.77
N GLU A 335 51.85 65.29 -10.44
CA GLU A 335 52.46 66.24 -9.50
C GLU A 335 54.00 66.18 -9.56
N ASN A 336 54.59 64.98 -9.60
CA ASN A 336 56.03 64.79 -9.74
C ASN A 336 56.57 65.33 -11.08
N LEU A 337 55.82 65.13 -12.18
CA LEU A 337 56.17 65.69 -13.47
C LEU A 337 56.04 67.22 -13.47
N SER A 338 55.00 67.77 -12.84
CA SER A 338 54.84 69.22 -12.66
C SER A 338 55.97 69.82 -11.83
N SER A 339 56.33 69.20 -10.71
CA SER A 339 57.40 69.70 -9.83
C SER A 339 58.80 69.65 -10.47
N THR A 340 58.99 68.81 -11.50
CA THR A 340 60.22 68.80 -12.29
C THR A 340 60.15 69.76 -13.49
N THR A 341 59.00 69.82 -14.16
CA THR A 341 58.85 70.58 -15.42
C THR A 341 58.69 72.08 -15.18
N VAL A 342 57.99 72.49 -14.12
CA VAL A 342 57.75 73.91 -13.80
C VAL A 342 59.08 74.64 -13.51
N PRO A 343 59.96 74.15 -12.62
CA PRO A 343 61.27 74.79 -12.42
C PRO A 343 62.12 74.78 -13.68
N CYS A 344 62.10 73.70 -14.48
CA CYS A 344 62.83 73.68 -15.75
C CYS A 344 62.28 74.69 -16.77
N HIS A 345 60.98 74.98 -16.75
CA HIS A 345 60.38 76.05 -17.56
C HIS A 345 60.79 77.43 -17.03
N GLU A 346 60.72 77.65 -15.72
CA GLU A 346 61.16 78.89 -15.08
C GLU A 346 62.65 79.16 -15.36
N ASP A 347 63.51 78.14 -15.23
CA ASP A 347 64.94 78.23 -15.56
C ASP A 347 65.17 78.56 -17.06
N LEU A 348 64.32 78.03 -17.95
CA LEU A 348 64.39 78.31 -19.39
C LEU A 348 63.91 79.74 -19.71
N GLU A 349 62.89 80.23 -19.01
CA GLU A 349 62.35 81.59 -19.14
C GLU A 349 63.35 82.61 -18.58
N GLU A 350 63.98 82.31 -17.43
CA GLU A 350 65.11 83.09 -16.88
C GLU A 350 66.29 83.10 -17.85
N LEU A 351 66.65 81.96 -18.45
CA LEU A 351 67.69 81.91 -19.48
C LEU A 351 67.32 82.73 -20.72
N GLU A 352 66.06 82.74 -21.14
CA GLU A 352 65.57 83.56 -22.26
C GLU A 352 65.64 85.06 -21.92
N GLU A 353 65.20 85.47 -20.73
CA GLU A 353 65.31 86.85 -20.24
C GLU A 353 66.77 87.29 -20.08
N ASP A 354 67.63 86.46 -19.49
CA ASP A 354 69.06 86.72 -19.35
C ASP A 354 69.74 86.82 -20.72
N HIS A 355 69.40 85.93 -21.65
CA HIS A 355 69.90 86.01 -23.02
C HIS A 355 69.44 87.28 -23.72
N TYR A 356 68.18 87.67 -23.56
CA TYR A 356 67.63 88.92 -24.09
C TYR A 356 68.31 90.14 -23.47
N ASN A 357 68.53 90.15 -22.16
CA ASN A 357 69.26 91.20 -21.44
C ASN A 357 70.72 91.29 -21.88
N GLN A 358 71.38 90.15 -22.11
CA GLN A 358 72.76 90.10 -22.61
C GLN A 358 72.86 90.59 -24.07
N ILE A 359 71.84 90.34 -24.91
CA ILE A 359 71.70 90.92 -26.25
C ILE A 359 71.54 92.46 -26.16
N VAL A 360 70.78 92.96 -25.19
CA VAL A 360 70.59 94.41 -24.98
C VAL A 360 71.85 95.09 -24.44
N GLU A 361 72.58 94.46 -23.52
CA GLU A 361 73.90 94.95 -23.04
C GLU A 361 74.94 94.98 -24.16
N THR A 362 75.05 93.93 -24.97
CA THR A 362 75.97 93.92 -26.13
C THR A 362 75.58 94.96 -27.18
N LYS A 363 74.29 95.25 -27.35
CA LYS A 363 73.82 96.34 -28.22
C LYS A 363 74.18 97.74 -27.67
N ASN A 364 74.25 97.91 -26.35
CA ASN A 364 74.69 99.16 -25.71
C ASN A 364 76.22 99.30 -25.61
N ALA A 365 76.97 98.20 -25.57
CA ALA A 365 78.44 98.20 -25.65
C ALA A 365 78.97 98.73 -27.01
N GLY A 366 78.13 98.69 -28.06
CA GLY A 366 78.43 99.30 -29.36
C GLY A 366 78.64 100.82 -29.33
N LYS A 367 78.19 101.53 -28.29
CA LYS A 367 78.41 102.98 -28.14
C LYS A 367 79.80 103.37 -27.61
N CYS A 368 80.53 102.45 -26.97
CA CYS A 368 81.90 102.71 -26.50
C CYS A 368 82.98 102.47 -27.56
N LEU A 369 82.63 101.88 -28.72
CA LEU A 369 83.56 101.56 -29.81
C LEU A 369 83.63 102.63 -30.91
N ILE A 370 82.80 103.69 -30.84
CA ILE A 370 82.68 104.70 -31.91
C ILE A 370 83.44 106.00 -31.60
N ASP A 371 83.66 106.37 -30.33
CA ASP A 371 84.14 107.72 -29.97
C ASP A 371 85.57 107.82 -29.38
N GLU A 372 86.30 106.72 -29.14
CA GLU A 372 87.64 106.78 -28.50
C GLU A 372 88.70 105.82 -29.07
N TYR A 373 88.87 105.72 -30.40
CA TYR A 373 90.03 104.99 -30.93
C TYR A 373 90.57 105.55 -32.24
N ALA A 374 91.33 106.65 -32.12
CA ALA A 374 92.23 107.13 -33.16
C ALA A 374 93.53 107.60 -32.52
N LEU A 375 94.52 106.71 -32.43
CA LEU A 375 95.96 106.99 -32.41
C LEU A 375 96.70 105.66 -32.31
N ASP A 376 97.10 105.09 -33.44
CA ASP A 376 98.25 104.19 -33.46
C ASP A 376 99.09 104.51 -34.70
N GLU A 377 100.06 105.42 -34.50
CA GLU A 377 101.17 105.64 -35.41
C GLU A 377 102.33 104.70 -35.04
N PRO A 378 103.10 104.24 -36.03
CA PRO A 378 103.85 102.99 -35.96
C PRO A 378 105.20 103.16 -35.24
N SER A 379 105.37 102.48 -34.09
CA SER A 379 106.69 102.30 -33.50
C SER A 379 107.26 100.91 -33.84
N CYS A 380 108.25 100.91 -34.72
CA CYS A 380 109.07 99.76 -35.06
C CYS A 380 109.86 99.29 -33.84
N SER A 381 109.47 98.18 -33.21
CA SER A 381 110.35 97.32 -32.42
C SER A 381 109.80 95.90 -32.36
N THR A 382 110.46 94.98 -33.04
CA THR A 382 110.21 93.54 -33.04
C THR A 382 110.86 92.89 -31.80
N PRO A 383 110.14 92.15 -30.94
CA PRO A 383 110.76 91.20 -30.02
C PRO A 383 110.83 89.80 -30.65
N ARG A 384 112.00 89.18 -30.54
CA ARG A 384 112.36 87.87 -31.09
C ARG A 384 111.70 86.68 -30.36
N LYS A 385 111.75 85.56 -31.08
CA LYS A 385 111.16 84.22 -30.89
C LYS A 385 111.69 83.41 -29.67
N ARG A 386 110.77 82.63 -29.07
CA ARG A 386 110.87 81.35 -28.29
C ARG A 386 110.99 81.47 -26.76
N SER A 387 110.38 80.59 -25.95
CA SER A 387 110.04 79.15 -26.11
C SER A 387 108.61 78.76 -25.65
N PHE A 388 107.97 77.82 -26.35
CA PHE A 388 106.68 77.22 -25.98
C PHE A 388 106.88 75.93 -25.20
N ASN A 389 106.20 75.78 -24.06
CA ASN A 389 106.06 74.50 -23.37
C ASN A 389 104.89 73.73 -24.02
N LEU A 390 105.20 72.72 -24.83
CA LEU A 390 104.25 71.69 -25.20
C LEU A 390 103.94 70.83 -23.97
N PRO A 391 102.67 70.62 -23.59
CA PRO A 391 102.29 69.62 -22.60
C PRO A 391 102.80 68.23 -23.03
N SER A 392 103.37 67.47 -22.10
CA SER A 392 103.89 66.12 -22.38
C SER A 392 102.75 65.14 -22.69
N THR A 393 103.07 64.03 -23.37
CA THR A 393 102.11 62.95 -23.64
C THR A 393 101.45 62.40 -22.36
N ALA A 394 102.12 62.48 -21.21
CA ALA A 394 101.52 62.10 -19.92
C ALA A 394 100.36 63.02 -19.50
N SER A 395 100.42 64.33 -19.80
CA SER A 395 99.36 65.30 -19.50
C SER A 395 98.15 65.17 -20.43
N ILE A 396 98.32 64.59 -21.62
CA ILE A 396 97.23 64.28 -22.57
C ILE A 396 96.59 62.93 -22.21
N GLU A 397 97.37 61.95 -21.71
CA GLU A 397 96.87 60.66 -21.25
C GLU A 397 96.05 60.79 -19.94
N GLU A 398 96.35 61.77 -19.08
CA GLU A 398 95.63 62.04 -17.82
C GLU A 398 94.24 62.67 -18.03
N MET A 399 93.97 63.24 -19.22
CA MET A 399 92.64 63.76 -19.60
C MET A 399 91.79 62.74 -20.39
N ARG A 400 92.29 61.51 -20.58
CA ARG A 400 91.56 60.46 -21.27
C ARG A 400 90.56 59.81 -20.31
N THR A 401 89.32 59.69 -20.73
CA THR A 401 88.28 58.97 -19.98
C THR A 401 88.78 57.53 -19.70
N PRO A 402 88.78 57.05 -18.44
CA PRO A 402 89.18 55.68 -18.12
C PRO A 402 88.36 54.65 -18.92
N ALA A 403 88.92 53.46 -19.15
CA ALA A 403 88.19 52.39 -19.83
C ALA A 403 86.89 52.05 -19.08
N PHE A 404 85.85 51.64 -19.82
CA PHE A 404 84.49 51.39 -19.32
C PHE A 404 84.45 50.49 -18.05
N ASP A 405 85.39 49.56 -17.93
CA ASP A 405 85.51 48.64 -16.79
C ASP A 405 86.03 49.31 -15.50
N GLU A 406 86.72 50.44 -15.57
CA GLU A 406 87.23 51.18 -14.40
C GLU A 406 86.23 52.19 -13.82
N LEU A 407 85.31 52.71 -14.66
CA LEU A 407 84.23 53.61 -14.22
C LEU A 407 83.21 52.90 -13.31
N PHE A 408 83.14 51.57 -13.33
CA PHE A 408 82.25 50.75 -12.50
C PHE A 408 82.83 50.33 -11.13
N LYS A 409 84.13 50.54 -10.85
CA LYS A 409 84.76 50.19 -9.56
C LYS A 409 84.07 50.81 -8.33
N PRO A 410 83.69 52.11 -8.29
CA PRO A 410 83.00 52.66 -7.13
C PRO A 410 81.56 52.13 -6.96
N PHE A 411 80.93 51.57 -8.01
CA PHE A 411 79.60 50.95 -7.92
C PHE A 411 79.63 49.52 -7.37
N TRP A 412 80.74 48.80 -7.54
CA TRP A 412 80.92 47.45 -6.98
C TRP A 412 81.44 47.45 -5.54
N ASP A 413 82.22 48.46 -5.12
CA ASP A 413 82.71 48.60 -3.73
C ASP A 413 81.60 48.95 -2.71
N ILE A 414 80.47 49.49 -3.17
CA ILE A 414 79.27 49.73 -2.33
C ILE A 414 78.46 48.43 -2.13
N ARG A 415 78.57 47.45 -3.03
CA ARG A 415 77.95 46.12 -2.84
C ARG A 415 78.76 45.19 -1.93
N GLN A 416 80.08 45.35 -1.84
CA GLN A 416 80.93 44.51 -0.97
C GLN A 416 81.10 45.06 0.46
N SER A 417 80.86 46.35 0.71
CA SER A 417 80.92 46.95 2.05
C SER A 417 79.70 46.69 2.95
N LYS A 418 78.64 46.04 2.44
CA LYS A 418 77.53 45.52 3.27
C LYS A 418 77.73 44.08 3.77
N LEU A 419 78.90 43.49 3.56
CA LEU A 419 79.25 42.14 4.02
C LEU A 419 80.48 42.13 4.95
N ALA A 420 80.65 43.12 5.83
CA ALA A 420 81.73 43.12 6.82
C ALA A 420 81.41 44.00 8.05
N LYS A 421 80.42 43.61 8.86
CA LYS A 421 80.38 43.84 10.32
C LYS A 421 79.16 43.13 10.91
N GLY A 422 79.42 41.97 11.51
CA GLY A 422 78.42 41.25 12.27
C GLY A 422 78.23 41.83 13.66
N GLU A 423 77.02 41.64 14.20
CA GLU A 423 76.88 41.18 15.57
C GLU A 423 75.99 39.93 15.59
N LEU A 424 76.52 38.95 16.31
CA LEU A 424 76.08 37.57 16.44
C LEU A 424 75.26 37.46 17.73
N LYS A 425 74.10 36.81 17.68
CA LYS A 425 73.61 35.90 18.74
C LYS A 425 72.50 34.99 18.22
N HIS A 426 72.90 33.73 18.00
CA HIS A 426 72.21 32.43 18.08
C HIS A 426 70.74 32.42 18.59
N VAL A 427 69.85 31.53 18.15
CA VAL A 427 69.96 30.05 18.14
C VAL A 427 69.10 29.40 17.02
N ASN A 428 69.66 28.30 16.52
CA ASN A 428 69.22 27.27 15.58
C ASN A 428 67.78 26.74 15.64
N GLU A 429 67.28 26.34 14.45
CA GLU A 429 66.65 25.05 14.07
C GLU A 429 65.90 25.32 12.75
N ALA A 430 65.80 24.47 11.72
CA ALA A 430 66.41 23.22 11.30
C ALA A 430 65.98 23.07 9.81
N GLU A 431 66.79 22.37 9.02
CA GLU A 431 66.40 21.68 7.75
C GLU A 431 65.90 22.52 6.55
N ALA A 432 66.02 22.11 5.29
CA ALA A 432 66.99 21.37 4.48
C ALA A 432 66.35 21.28 3.08
N SER A 433 67.14 21.57 2.03
CA SER A 433 67.01 21.16 0.61
C SER A 433 65.66 21.30 -0.14
N VAL A 434 65.50 22.08 -1.22
CA VAL A 434 66.18 22.11 -2.54
C VAL A 434 65.71 21.01 -3.53
N ALA A 435 65.18 21.49 -4.67
CA ALA A 435 65.15 20.90 -6.02
C ALA A 435 64.15 19.74 -6.28
N ALA A 436 63.57 19.54 -7.47
CA ALA A 436 63.99 19.92 -8.81
C ALA A 436 62.87 19.70 -9.87
N THR A 437 62.96 20.44 -10.99
CA THR A 437 62.68 20.03 -12.40
C THR A 437 61.22 19.80 -12.83
N VAL A 438 60.55 20.70 -13.58
CA VAL A 438 60.61 20.98 -15.04
C VAL A 438 60.30 19.76 -15.94
N HIS A 439 59.14 19.76 -16.61
CA HIS A 439 59.10 19.43 -18.04
C HIS A 439 57.92 20.09 -18.79
N CYS A 440 58.20 20.36 -20.06
CA CYS A 440 57.62 21.34 -20.97
C CYS A 440 56.69 20.70 -22.03
N CYS A 441 56.10 21.57 -22.87
CA CYS A 441 55.35 21.38 -24.12
C CYS A 441 53.82 21.56 -23.94
N ARG A 442 53.12 22.45 -24.64
CA ARG A 442 53.28 22.92 -26.03
C ARG A 442 52.33 24.12 -26.27
N ASP A 443 52.77 25.12 -27.03
CA ASP A 443 51.91 26.06 -27.75
C ASP A 443 52.20 25.90 -29.25
N PRO A 444 51.18 25.88 -30.12
CA PRO A 444 51.39 26.42 -31.46
C PRO A 444 50.14 27.10 -32.04
N ARG A 445 50.24 28.39 -32.39
CA ARG A 445 49.48 28.96 -33.53
C ARG A 445 50.30 30.04 -34.27
N ILE A 446 50.82 29.67 -35.44
CA ILE A 446 51.04 30.56 -36.59
C ILE A 446 50.53 29.80 -37.83
N PRO A 447 49.96 30.47 -38.84
CA PRO A 447 50.71 30.59 -40.09
C PRO A 447 50.62 31.94 -40.85
N PHE A 448 51.78 32.31 -41.42
CA PHE A 448 52.06 32.83 -42.79
C PHE A 448 51.53 34.21 -43.24
N THR A 449 52.26 35.04 -44.01
CA THR A 449 53.28 34.83 -45.07
C THR A 449 54.04 36.19 -45.27
N ILE A 450 55.17 36.38 -45.97
CA ILE A 450 55.49 36.24 -47.41
C ILE A 450 57.04 36.39 -47.56
N ILE A 451 57.65 35.77 -48.58
CA ILE A 451 58.61 36.33 -49.58
C ILE A 451 59.76 35.34 -49.94
N ASN A 452 59.79 35.05 -51.26
CA ASN A 452 60.82 34.50 -52.15
C ASN A 452 61.36 33.08 -51.93
#